data_AF-A0A0C9XGJ4-F1
#
_entry.id   AF-A0A0C9XGJ4-F1
#
_cell.length_a   1.000
_cell.length_b   1.000
_cell.length_c   1.000
_cell.angle_alpha   90.00
_cell.angle_beta   90.00
_cell.angle_gamma   90.00
#
_symmetry.space_group_name_H-M   'P 1'
#
loop_
_entity.id
_entity.type
_entity.pdbx_description
1 polymer ?
#
loop_
_entity_poly.entity_id
_entity_poly.type
_entity_poly.pdbx_seq_one_letter_code
_entity_poly.pdbx_strand_id
1 'polypeptide(L)'
;MPYFVSLVQYSTLLLMHVKAFTQIVQGKSVPACSTPTFVKGVCERASKSQVRGGPILILHFVCTGLNTRGGIPRLLNAALEEYYTEATLRYLEVVFDFGTQRKLRHWQAEAQRLATTIGEDTFQQKIFFISIHSEVTRGDLFAGKDKGGDDVAVLPKEVSV
;
A
#
# COMPACT_ATOMS: atom_id res chain seq x y z
N MET A 1 -15.96 35.90 -19.44
CA MET A 1 -16.54 35.11 -20.54
C MET A 1 -16.05 33.67 -20.44
N PRO A 2 -16.79 32.73 -19.83
CA PRO A 2 -16.46 31.33 -19.97
C PRO A 2 -17.45 30.65 -20.91
N TYR A 3 -16.91 30.07 -21.98
CA TYR A 3 -17.65 29.15 -22.84
C TYR A 3 -17.82 27.82 -22.11
N PHE A 4 -19.07 27.42 -21.92
CA PHE A 4 -19.47 26.04 -21.65
C PHE A 4 -19.25 25.21 -22.92
N VAL A 5 -18.54 24.09 -22.81
CA VAL A 5 -18.67 22.97 -23.76
C VAL A 5 -18.85 21.69 -22.95
N SER A 6 -20.08 21.20 -22.94
CA SER A 6 -20.45 19.84 -22.54
C SER A 6 -19.95 18.82 -23.57
N LEU A 7 -19.49 17.64 -23.15
CA LEU A 7 -19.82 16.34 -23.81
C LEU A 7 -19.21 15.17 -23.02
N VAL A 8 -20.06 14.37 -22.38
CA VAL A 8 -20.55 13.02 -22.74
C VAL A 8 -19.79 11.89 -22.03
N GLN A 9 -20.59 11.21 -21.22
CA GLN A 9 -20.31 10.08 -20.38
C GLN A 9 -20.34 8.81 -21.24
N TYR A 10 -19.23 8.07 -21.29
CA TYR A 10 -19.23 6.67 -21.71
C TYR A 10 -18.68 5.82 -20.56
N SER A 11 -19.60 5.18 -19.85
CA SER A 11 -19.31 4.13 -18.88
C SER A 11 -19.00 2.85 -19.65
N THR A 12 -17.73 2.62 -19.99
CA THR A 12 -17.29 1.31 -20.45
C THR A 12 -17.01 0.44 -19.23
N LEU A 13 -17.89 -0.52 -18.96
CA LEU A 13 -17.64 -1.60 -18.01
C LEU A 13 -16.49 -2.44 -18.56
N LEU A 14 -15.29 -2.30 -17.98
CA LEU A 14 -14.18 -3.19 -18.30
C LEU A 14 -14.36 -4.48 -17.50
N LEU A 15 -15.03 -5.48 -18.08
CA LEU A 15 -15.10 -6.83 -17.55
C LEU A 15 -13.74 -7.52 -17.73
N MET A 16 -12.78 -7.20 -16.86
CA MET A 16 -11.58 -8.02 -16.73
C MET A 16 -11.95 -9.27 -15.95
N HIS A 17 -12.05 -10.41 -16.65
CA HIS A 17 -12.02 -11.74 -16.03
C HIS A 17 -10.60 -12.00 -15.51
N VAL A 18 -10.24 -11.36 -14.40
CA VAL A 18 -8.93 -11.59 -13.79
C VAL A 18 -9.01 -12.88 -12.97
N LYS A 19 -8.35 -13.94 -13.43
CA LYS A 19 -7.97 -15.11 -12.60
C LYS A 19 -6.89 -14.68 -11.59
N ALA A 20 -7.17 -13.66 -10.78
CA ALA A 20 -6.14 -12.83 -10.13
C ALA A 20 -5.46 -13.50 -8.94
N PHE A 21 -6.10 -14.51 -8.35
CA PHE A 21 -5.61 -15.12 -7.12
C PHE A 21 -5.53 -16.63 -7.33
N THR A 22 -4.31 -17.11 -7.50
CA THR A 22 -3.99 -18.54 -7.48
C THR A 22 -3.06 -18.82 -6.32
N GLN A 23 -3.28 -19.93 -5.62
CA GLN A 23 -2.38 -20.47 -4.61
C GLN A 23 -1.73 -21.75 -5.12
N ILE A 24 -0.55 -22.09 -4.63
CA ILE A 24 0.12 -23.35 -4.98
C ILE A 24 -0.24 -24.40 -3.93
N VAL A 25 -0.93 -25.46 -4.35
CA VAL A 25 -1.23 -26.63 -3.51
C VAL A 25 -0.55 -27.84 -4.13
N GLN A 26 0.39 -28.45 -3.40
CA GLN A 26 1.17 -29.61 -3.86
C GLN A 26 1.84 -29.40 -5.23
N GLY A 27 2.44 -28.21 -5.43
CA GLY A 27 3.12 -27.86 -6.68
C GLY A 27 2.20 -27.54 -7.86
N LYS A 28 0.88 -27.53 -7.67
CA LYS A 28 -0.09 -27.16 -8.70
C LYS A 28 -0.74 -25.81 -8.38
N SER A 29 -0.82 -24.94 -9.37
CA SER A 29 -1.55 -23.68 -9.26
C SER A 29 -3.05 -23.95 -9.27
N VAL A 30 -3.72 -23.59 -8.18
CA VAL A 30 -5.17 -23.70 -8.02
C VAL A 30 -5.77 -22.32 -7.74
N PRO A 31 -7.00 -22.02 -8.17
CA PRO A 31 -7.67 -20.77 -7.80
C PRO A 31 -7.75 -20.62 -6.27
N ALA A 32 -7.32 -19.47 -5.75
CA ALA A 32 -7.41 -19.16 -4.34
C ALA A 32 -8.84 -18.84 -3.89
N CYS A 33 -9.71 -18.44 -4.84
CA CYS A 33 -11.14 -18.28 -4.62
C CYS A 33 -11.91 -19.26 -5.54
N SER A 34 -12.89 -19.98 -4.97
CA SER A 34 -13.75 -20.91 -5.71
C SER A 34 -14.77 -20.21 -6.62
N THR A 35 -15.10 -18.96 -6.31
CA THR A 35 -15.99 -18.10 -7.10
C THR A 35 -15.22 -16.90 -7.65
N PRO A 36 -15.48 -16.46 -8.90
CA PRO A 36 -14.91 -15.22 -9.44
C PRO A 36 -15.24 -14.04 -8.52
N THR A 37 -14.21 -13.45 -7.91
CA THR A 37 -14.37 -12.26 -7.07
C THR A 37 -14.52 -11.05 -7.99
N PHE A 38 -15.73 -10.49 -8.04
CA PHE A 38 -15.95 -9.22 -8.73
C PHE A 38 -15.37 -8.08 -7.89
N VAL A 39 -14.19 -7.59 -8.27
CA VAL A 39 -13.63 -6.38 -7.67
C VAL A 39 -14.39 -5.18 -8.26
N LYS A 40 -15.37 -4.67 -7.52
CA LYS A 40 -16.06 -3.43 -7.88
C LYS A 40 -15.18 -2.25 -7.45
N GLY A 41 -14.22 -1.89 -8.30
CA GLY A 41 -13.43 -0.68 -8.16
C GLY A 41 -14.01 0.44 -9.00
N VAL A 42 -14.06 1.66 -8.47
CA VAL A 42 -14.23 2.85 -9.31
C VAL A 42 -12.87 3.11 -9.95
N CYS A 43 -12.75 2.86 -11.26
CA CYS A 43 -11.60 3.33 -12.02
C CYS A 43 -11.81 4.83 -12.29
N GLU A 44 -11.37 5.66 -11.35
CA GLU A 44 -11.31 7.10 -11.57
C GLU A 44 -10.18 7.40 -12.56
N ARG A 45 -10.53 7.58 -13.84
CA ARG A 45 -9.63 8.24 -14.77
C ARG A 45 -9.57 9.72 -14.38
N ALA A 46 -8.37 10.23 -14.12
CA ALA A 46 -8.14 11.62 -13.80
C ALA A 46 -8.50 12.53 -14.99
N SER A 47 -9.79 12.86 -15.16
CA SER A 47 -10.25 13.85 -16.14
C SER A 47 -10.33 15.26 -15.55
N LYS A 48 -10.13 15.38 -14.22
CA LYS A 48 -10.07 16.64 -13.46
C LYS A 48 -9.09 16.45 -12.30
N SER A 49 -7.79 16.57 -12.55
CA SER A 49 -6.84 16.73 -11.46
C SER A 49 -7.12 18.08 -10.81
N GLN A 50 -7.78 18.08 -9.66
CA GLN A 50 -7.73 19.25 -8.79
C GLN A 50 -6.35 19.24 -8.15
N VAL A 51 -5.55 20.28 -8.41
CA VAL A 51 -4.33 20.53 -7.64
C VAL A 51 -4.78 20.92 -6.24
N ARG A 52 -4.99 19.93 -5.37
CA ARG A 52 -5.10 20.17 -3.92
C ARG A 52 -3.70 20.48 -3.42
N GLY A 53 -3.36 21.77 -3.30
CA GLY A 53 -2.06 22.24 -2.79
C GLY A 53 -1.90 22.14 -1.26
N GLY A 54 -2.57 21.19 -0.61
CA GLY A 54 -2.45 20.96 0.83
C GLY A 54 -1.21 20.14 1.17
N PRO A 55 -0.69 20.20 2.42
CA PRO A 55 0.47 19.41 2.80
C PRO A 55 0.24 17.90 2.63
N ILE A 56 1.22 17.21 2.03
CA ILE A 56 1.21 15.79 1.71
C ILE A 56 2.23 15.04 2.56
N LEU A 57 1.79 13.95 3.16
CA LEU A 57 2.63 12.94 3.79
C LEU A 57 2.58 11.66 2.96
N ILE A 58 3.74 11.15 2.57
CA ILE A 58 3.92 9.85 1.95
C ILE A 58 4.60 8.94 2.98
N LEU A 59 3.87 7.92 3.45
CA LEU A 59 4.37 6.88 4.35
C LEU A 59 4.59 5.60 3.55
N HIS A 60 5.83 5.14 3.52
CA HIS A 60 6.21 3.91 2.86
C HIS A 60 6.69 2.87 3.88
N PHE A 61 5.82 1.90 4.17
CA PHE A 61 6.16 0.76 5.00
C PHE A 61 6.85 -0.31 4.17
N VAL A 62 8.07 -0.68 4.56
CA VAL A 62 8.91 -1.61 3.82
C VAL A 62 9.20 -2.80 4.70
N CYS A 63 8.81 -3.99 4.25
CA CYS A 63 9.24 -5.20 4.91
C CYS A 63 10.77 -5.33 4.87
N THR A 64 11.37 -5.72 5.99
CA THR A 64 12.80 -6.00 6.08
C THR A 64 13.27 -6.92 4.94
N GLY A 65 14.45 -6.64 4.38
CA GLY A 65 15.02 -7.40 3.28
C GLY A 65 14.54 -7.00 1.87
N LEU A 66 13.54 -6.13 1.74
CA LEU A 66 13.14 -5.58 0.44
C LEU A 66 14.02 -4.41 0.00
N ASN A 67 14.47 -4.45 -1.24
CA ASN A 67 15.04 -3.29 -1.91
C ASN A 67 13.93 -2.51 -2.63
N THR A 68 13.62 -1.33 -2.13
CA THR A 68 12.58 -0.44 -2.68
C THR A 68 13.13 0.69 -3.53
N ARG A 69 14.44 0.68 -3.86
CA ARG A 69 15.04 1.69 -4.73
C ARG A 69 14.32 1.75 -6.07
N GLY A 70 13.90 2.96 -6.46
CA GLY A 70 13.14 3.18 -7.69
C GLY A 70 11.67 2.80 -7.61
N GLY A 71 11.15 2.42 -6.43
CA GLY A 71 9.75 2.14 -6.24
C GLY A 71 8.85 3.38 -6.45
N ILE A 72 7.60 3.11 -6.78
CA ILE A 72 6.53 4.12 -6.97
C ILE A 72 6.51 5.19 -5.85
N PRO A 73 6.65 4.86 -4.55
CA PRO A 73 6.57 5.87 -3.49
C PRO A 73 7.64 6.95 -3.61
N ARG A 74 8.86 6.54 -3.97
CA ARG A 74 10.00 7.44 -4.12
C ARG A 74 9.92 8.24 -5.41
N LEU A 75 9.44 7.61 -6.49
CA LEU A 75 9.16 8.30 -7.75
C LEU A 75 8.07 9.36 -7.59
N LEU A 76 7.00 9.05 -6.86
CA LEU A 76 5.94 10.00 -6.55
C LEU A 76 6.48 11.18 -5.74
N ASN A 77 7.29 10.92 -4.71
CA ASN A 77 7.93 11.99 -3.94
C ASN A 77 8.77 12.90 -4.85
N ALA A 78 9.67 12.33 -5.67
CA ALA A 78 10.50 13.10 -6.59
C ALA A 78 9.68 13.93 -7.60
N ALA A 79 8.56 13.37 -8.10
CA ALA A 79 7.67 14.09 -9.01
C ALA A 79 6.91 15.24 -8.34
N LEU A 80 6.74 15.21 -7.01
CA LEU A 80 6.05 16.24 -6.24
C LEU A 80 7.01 17.29 -5.65
N GLU A 81 8.30 16.97 -5.46
CA GLU A 81 9.29 17.91 -4.89
C GLU A 81 9.38 19.24 -5.66
N GLU A 82 9.10 19.27 -6.96
CA GLU A 82 9.07 20.51 -7.76
C GLU A 82 7.88 21.45 -7.42
N TYR A 83 6.84 20.93 -6.77
CA TYR A 83 5.59 21.64 -6.51
C TYR A 83 5.35 21.94 -5.02
N TYR A 84 6.17 21.39 -4.13
CA TYR A 84 6.02 21.48 -2.67
C TYR A 84 7.33 21.86 -2.00
N THR A 85 7.25 22.29 -0.73
CA THR A 85 8.43 22.54 0.11
C THR A 85 8.61 21.41 1.10
N GLU A 86 9.76 21.33 1.77
CA GLU A 86 9.99 20.35 2.85
C GLU A 86 8.96 20.46 3.99
N ALA A 87 8.32 21.62 4.16
CA ALA A 87 7.27 21.82 5.14
C ALA A 87 5.90 21.27 4.68
N THR A 88 5.69 21.14 3.37
CA THR A 88 4.40 20.73 2.77
C THR A 88 4.44 19.40 2.04
N LEU A 89 5.61 18.79 1.88
CA LEU A 89 5.77 17.42 1.40
C LEU A 89 6.75 16.68 2.30
N ARG A 90 6.31 15.56 2.86
CA ARG A 90 7.15 14.70 3.68
C ARG A 90 7.07 13.25 3.20
N TYR A 91 8.21 12.67 2.86
CA TYR A 91 8.36 11.25 2.59
C TYR A 91 9.05 10.57 3.76
N LEU A 92 8.44 9.53 4.32
CA LEU A 92 9.05 8.69 5.36
C LEU A 92 8.99 7.23 4.94
N GLU A 93 10.16 6.60 4.93
CA GLU A 93 10.30 5.17 4.76
C GLU A 93 10.46 4.51 6.13
N VAL A 94 9.63 3.52 6.41
CA VAL A 94 9.55 2.85 7.70
C VAL A 94 9.74 1.35 7.48
N VAL A 95 10.89 0.83 7.89
CA VAL A 95 11.17 -0.61 7.79
C VAL A 95 10.48 -1.35 8.92
N PHE A 96 9.83 -2.48 8.62
CA PHE A 96 9.18 -3.32 9.62
C PHE A 96 9.58 -4.80 9.53
N ASP A 97 9.52 -5.47 10.70
CA ASP A 97 9.70 -6.91 10.88
C ASP A 97 8.88 -7.32 12.12
N PHE A 98 7.87 -8.16 11.93
CA PHE A 98 6.96 -8.64 12.97
C PHE A 98 7.17 -10.12 13.32
N GLY A 99 8.27 -10.73 12.89
CA GLY A 99 8.50 -12.17 13.03
C GLY A 99 8.58 -12.66 14.49
N THR A 100 8.63 -11.76 15.47
CA THR A 100 8.45 -12.12 16.88
C THR A 100 7.54 -11.13 17.60
N GLN A 101 6.86 -11.59 18.66
CA GLN A 101 6.06 -10.73 19.54
C GLN A 101 6.86 -9.56 20.13
N ARG A 102 8.16 -9.74 20.39
CA ARG A 102 9.04 -8.67 20.85
C ARG A 102 9.21 -7.59 19.77
N LYS A 103 9.47 -7.98 18.52
CA LYS A 103 9.61 -7.05 17.40
C LYS A 103 8.30 -6.33 17.10
N LEU A 104 7.17 -7.05 17.17
CA LEU A 104 5.84 -6.44 17.02
C LEU A 104 5.55 -5.38 18.08
N ARG A 105 5.77 -5.68 19.37
CA ARG A 105 5.59 -4.68 20.44
C ARG A 105 6.52 -3.48 20.30
N HIS A 106 7.76 -3.72 19.90
CA HIS A 106 8.70 -2.63 19.62
C HIS A 106 8.18 -1.73 18.50
N TRP A 107 7.72 -2.31 17.39
CA TRP A 107 7.14 -1.55 16.29
C TRP A 107 5.88 -0.79 16.71
N GLN A 108 5.01 -1.37 17.54
CA GLN A 108 3.81 -0.67 18.03
C GLN A 108 4.17 0.61 18.79
N ALA A 109 5.23 0.56 19.61
CA ALA A 109 5.74 1.73 20.31
C ALA A 109 6.35 2.76 19.33
N GLU A 110 7.10 2.31 18.32
CA GLU A 110 7.67 3.20 17.30
C GLU A 110 6.59 3.83 16.41
N ALA A 111 5.56 3.08 16.04
CA ALA A 111 4.41 3.60 15.29
C ALA A 111 3.68 4.70 16.07
N GLN A 112 3.54 4.53 17.39
CA GLN A 112 2.96 5.56 18.25
C GLN A 112 3.84 6.81 18.32
N ARG A 113 5.15 6.65 18.46
CA ARG A 113 6.11 7.78 18.42
C ARG A 113 6.08 8.51 17.08
N LEU A 114 6.03 7.76 15.98
CA LEU A 114 5.96 8.28 14.63
C LEU A 114 4.67 9.09 14.43
N ALA A 115 3.52 8.58 14.87
CA ALA A 115 2.25 9.29 14.84
C ALA A 115 2.33 10.63 15.59
N THR A 116 2.89 10.63 16.81
CA THR A 116 3.11 11.86 17.59
C THR A 116 4.04 12.85 16.87
N THR A 117 5.09 12.35 16.20
CA THR A 117 6.10 13.18 15.52
C THR A 117 5.56 13.80 14.24
N ILE A 118 4.68 13.09 13.54
CA ILE A 118 4.01 13.58 12.33
C ILE A 118 2.98 14.64 12.70
N GLY A 119 2.30 14.49 13.84
CA GLY A 119 1.17 15.31 14.26
C GLY A 119 -0.09 14.93 13.49
N GLU A 120 -1.21 14.75 14.19
CA GLU A 120 -2.43 14.21 13.59
C GLU A 120 -3.02 15.11 12.49
N ASP A 121 -2.84 16.43 12.59
CA ASP A 121 -3.44 17.44 11.71
C ASP A 121 -2.46 18.16 10.77
N THR A 122 -1.18 17.79 10.80
CA THR A 122 -0.14 18.50 10.03
C THR A 122 -0.31 18.34 8.52
N PHE A 123 -0.80 17.17 8.08
CA PHE A 123 -0.90 16.81 6.67
C PHE A 123 -2.35 16.55 6.26
N GLN A 124 -2.83 17.32 5.28
CA GLN A 124 -4.18 17.21 4.73
C GLN A 124 -4.34 15.93 3.90
N GLN A 125 -3.27 15.48 3.26
CA GLN A 125 -3.24 14.27 2.47
C GLN A 125 -2.19 13.31 3.00
N LYS A 126 -2.60 12.06 3.24
CA LYS A 126 -1.75 10.98 3.74
C LYS A 126 -1.83 9.83 2.75
N ILE A 127 -0.70 9.46 2.16
CA ILE A 127 -0.60 8.39 1.16
C ILE A 127 0.23 7.27 1.77
N PHE A 128 -0.32 6.06 1.79
CA PHE A 128 0.31 4.88 2.37
C PHE A 128 0.71 3.89 1.30
N PHE A 129 1.97 3.47 1.34
CA PHE A 129 2.49 2.37 0.55
C PHE A 129 2.98 1.27 1.48
N ILE A 130 2.62 0.03 1.17
CA ILE A 130 3.07 -1.14 1.93
C ILE A 130 3.75 -2.08 0.93
N SER A 131 5.06 -2.19 1.05
CA SER A 131 5.90 -3.09 0.27
C SER A 131 6.19 -4.33 1.10
N ILE A 132 5.66 -5.46 0.67
CA ILE A 132 5.75 -6.76 1.34
C ILE A 132 6.00 -7.85 0.29
N HIS A 133 6.83 -8.84 0.61
CA HIS A 133 6.95 -10.05 -0.19
C HIS A 133 6.11 -11.17 0.41
N SER A 134 5.87 -12.22 -0.38
CA SER A 134 5.31 -13.45 0.16
C SER A 134 6.36 -14.21 0.98
N GLU A 135 5.90 -14.95 1.98
CA GLU A 135 6.66 -16.02 2.61
C GLU A 135 6.95 -17.11 1.57
N VAL A 136 8.18 -17.63 1.57
CA VAL A 136 8.70 -18.44 0.46
C VAL A 136 7.98 -19.79 0.33
N THR A 137 7.56 -20.39 1.45
CA THR A 137 7.05 -21.75 1.50
C THR A 137 5.56 -21.83 1.11
N ARG A 138 4.74 -20.93 1.64
CA ARG A 138 3.28 -20.97 1.54
C ARG A 138 2.72 -19.91 0.60
N GLY A 139 3.50 -18.88 0.28
CA GLY A 139 3.02 -17.74 -0.51
C GLY A 139 2.17 -16.76 0.30
N ASP A 140 2.04 -16.96 1.61
CA ASP A 140 1.31 -16.06 2.52
C ASP A 140 2.05 -14.71 2.68
N LEU A 141 1.42 -13.69 3.25
CA LEU A 141 2.08 -12.39 3.49
C LEU A 141 3.21 -12.55 4.50
N PHE A 142 4.45 -12.19 4.14
CA PHE A 142 5.58 -12.29 5.05
C PHE A 142 5.47 -11.27 6.20
N ALA A 143 5.46 -11.77 7.43
CA ALA A 143 5.43 -10.95 8.63
C ALA A 143 6.83 -10.57 9.11
N GLY A 144 7.84 -11.40 8.87
CA GLY A 144 9.18 -11.20 9.42
C GLY A 144 9.94 -12.49 9.67
N LYS A 145 11.10 -12.36 10.33
CA LYS A 145 11.92 -13.50 10.76
C LYS A 145 11.72 -13.80 12.24
N ASP A 146 11.56 -15.07 12.59
CA ASP A 146 11.46 -15.49 13.98
C ASP A 146 12.83 -15.44 14.70
N LYS A 147 12.96 -16.10 15.87
CA LYS A 147 14.24 -16.15 16.59
C LYS A 147 15.26 -17.10 15.94
N GLY A 148 14.79 -18.13 15.23
CA GLY A 148 15.61 -19.09 14.48
C GLY A 148 16.05 -18.59 13.11
N GLY A 149 15.43 -17.52 12.60
CA GLY A 149 15.67 -17.01 11.25
C GLY A 149 14.73 -17.61 10.20
N ASP A 150 13.67 -18.30 10.64
CA ASP A 150 12.62 -18.85 9.79
C ASP A 150 11.61 -17.76 9.43
N ASP A 151 10.99 -17.90 8.26
CA ASP A 151 9.96 -16.97 7.83
C ASP A 151 8.67 -17.17 8.64
N VAL A 152 8.12 -16.06 9.10
CA VAL A 152 6.80 -16.01 9.72
C VAL A 152 5.85 -15.34 8.75
N ALA A 153 4.69 -15.95 8.53
CA ALA A 153 3.62 -15.38 7.73
C ALA A 153 2.54 -14.75 8.61
N VAL A 154 1.89 -13.69 8.09
CA VAL A 154 0.64 -13.18 8.62
C VAL A 154 -0.47 -14.10 8.12
N LEU A 155 -1.04 -14.89 9.03
CA LEU A 155 -2.28 -15.60 8.72
C LEU A 155 -3.42 -14.59 8.73
N PRO A 156 -4.23 -14.49 7.65
CA PRO A 156 -5.47 -13.75 7.70
C PRO A 156 -6.31 -14.34 8.85
N LYS A 157 -6.61 -13.53 9.86
CA LYS A 157 -7.75 -13.86 10.71
C LYS A 157 -8.98 -13.63 9.86
N GLU A 158 -9.80 -14.66 9.66
CA GLU A 158 -11.15 -14.47 9.16
C GLU A 158 -11.81 -13.44 10.08
N VAL A 159 -12.06 -12.25 9.56
CA VAL A 159 -12.90 -11.27 10.22
C VAL A 159 -14.32 -11.77 9.98
N SER A 160 -14.88 -12.47 10.96
CA SER A 160 -16.31 -12.75 10.98
C SER A 160 -17.03 -11.40 11.04
N VAL A 161 -17.62 -11.00 9.92
CA VAL A 161 -18.55 -9.86 9.83
C VAL A 161 -19.90 -10.30 10.34
#